data_AF-A0A2E0FGK1-F1
#
_entry.id   AF-A0A2E0FGK1-F1
#
_cell.length_a   1.000
_cell.length_b   1.000
_cell.length_c   1.000
_cell.angle_alpha   90.00
_cell.angle_beta   90.00
_cell.angle_gamma   90.00
#
_symmetry.space_group_name_H-M   'P 1'
#
loop_
_entity.id
_entity.type
_entity.pdbx_description
1 polymer ?
#
loop_
_entity_poly.entity_id
_entity_poly.type
_entity_poly.pdbx_seq_one_letter_code
_entity_poly.pdbx_strand_id
1 'polypeptide(L)'
;MKQYTLTDEEKKRSLELFQELDGDLSEATKKLFKDENEKGSTVRGRALRKYWVEKGLSYRTKVKKRVVKHFLNDDEKSFVKQHYCPEMTKLELGQLLWPKDAESKGFSETDKFIALCEYINKEFPSTTNLRDDAAGEKYVPPTIISTAIKRLNKVASRSFEPTKLNVQDKKCVEKLISYLCAPRFMQVINSYITKQNRELFESEYIRSTWDKPDLTSDELNLYVNVCMDYVNLKEIEQQKQKLNLMFDDTEGQNDLTMRLTEMLKTKAEEYNQCINRIDKMLAKLNGERAKRVANQQQRNASILSLVQLFQDENERKLMIKMADMQKQAIRKEADEIEKMSDWKARVLGISKEDAI
;
A
#
# COMPACT_ATOMS: atom_id res chain seq x y z
N MET A 1 10.54 -3.47 -22.57
CA MET A 1 9.67 -4.66 -22.33
C MET A 1 10.29 -5.82 -23.07
N LYS A 2 10.51 -6.98 -22.44
CA LYS A 2 10.94 -8.19 -23.19
C LYS A 2 9.79 -8.58 -24.13
N GLN A 3 10.06 -8.61 -25.44
CA GLN A 3 9.10 -9.03 -26.46
C GLN A 3 9.54 -10.40 -26.96
N TYR A 4 8.60 -11.34 -27.00
CA TYR A 4 8.85 -12.70 -27.49
C TYR A 4 8.12 -12.87 -28.82
N THR A 5 8.82 -13.40 -29.82
CA THR A 5 8.27 -13.75 -31.13
C THR A 5 8.22 -15.26 -31.25
N LEU A 6 7.05 -15.80 -31.58
CA LEU A 6 6.86 -17.24 -31.76
C LEU A 6 7.63 -17.74 -32.98
N THR A 7 8.28 -18.90 -32.84
CA THR A 7 8.87 -19.60 -33.99
C THR A 7 7.77 -20.20 -34.87
N ASP A 8 8.10 -20.54 -36.12
CA ASP A 8 7.11 -21.09 -37.05
C ASP A 8 6.60 -22.47 -36.63
N GLU A 9 7.41 -23.24 -35.90
CA GLU A 9 7.00 -24.50 -35.27
C GLU A 9 6.00 -24.25 -34.12
N GLU A 10 6.26 -23.26 -33.27
CA GLU A 10 5.35 -22.87 -32.19
C GLU A 10 4.00 -22.37 -32.73
N LYS A 11 4.02 -21.63 -33.85
CA LYS A 11 2.80 -21.16 -34.53
C LYS A 11 1.96 -22.33 -35.06
N LYS A 12 2.57 -23.31 -35.73
CA LYS A 12 1.84 -24.49 -36.23
C LYS A 12 1.23 -25.28 -35.07
N ARG A 13 2.04 -25.60 -34.08
CA ARG A 13 1.60 -26.34 -32.89
C ARG A 13 0.55 -25.59 -32.07
N SER A 14 0.57 -24.26 -32.08
CA SER A 14 -0.47 -23.47 -31.41
C SER A 14 -1.85 -23.58 -32.05
N LEU A 15 -1.93 -23.83 -33.36
CA LEU A 15 -3.20 -24.00 -34.07
C LEU A 15 -3.78 -25.39 -33.82
N GLU A 16 -2.93 -26.41 -33.77
CA GLU A 16 -3.31 -27.77 -33.37
C GLU A 16 -3.85 -27.78 -31.93
N LEU A 17 -3.10 -27.18 -30.99
CA LEU A 17 -3.53 -27.04 -29.61
C LEU A 17 -4.80 -26.21 -29.45
N PHE A 18 -5.04 -25.23 -30.33
CA PHE A 18 -6.27 -24.45 -30.32
C PHE A 18 -7.49 -25.31 -30.64
N GLN A 19 -7.37 -26.22 -31.62
CA GLN A 19 -8.42 -27.18 -31.97
C GLN A 19 -8.63 -28.22 -30.88
N GLU A 20 -7.55 -28.76 -30.30
CA GLU A 20 -7.63 -29.76 -29.23
C GLU A 20 -8.25 -29.21 -27.93
N LEU A 21 -7.95 -27.96 -27.57
CA LEU A 21 -8.33 -27.36 -26.29
C LEU A 21 -9.53 -26.40 -26.39
N ASP A 22 -10.18 -26.36 -27.55
CA ASP A 22 -11.34 -25.49 -27.81
C ASP A 22 -11.04 -24.04 -27.34
N GLY A 23 -9.86 -23.55 -27.75
CA GLY A 23 -9.40 -22.19 -27.51
C GLY A 23 -9.00 -21.81 -26.07
N ASP A 24 -8.76 -22.74 -25.13
CA ASP A 24 -8.21 -22.35 -23.81
C ASP A 24 -6.76 -21.83 -23.92
N LEU A 25 -6.60 -20.52 -23.78
CA LEU A 25 -5.29 -19.86 -23.89
C LEU A 25 -4.32 -20.30 -22.79
N SER A 26 -4.80 -20.55 -21.57
CA SER A 26 -3.91 -20.84 -20.44
C SER A 26 -3.34 -22.25 -20.56
N GLU A 27 -4.17 -23.23 -20.92
CA GLU A 27 -3.72 -24.60 -21.12
C GLU A 27 -2.87 -24.75 -22.39
N ALA A 28 -3.22 -24.04 -23.47
CA ALA A 28 -2.40 -24.00 -24.67
C ALA A 28 -1.01 -23.42 -24.40
N THR A 29 -0.89 -22.35 -23.60
CA THR A 29 0.43 -21.82 -23.24
C THR A 29 1.28 -22.81 -22.44
N LYS A 30 0.68 -23.54 -21.49
CA LYS A 30 1.40 -24.53 -20.70
C LYS A 30 1.88 -25.71 -21.54
N LYS A 31 1.01 -26.23 -22.41
CA LYS A 31 1.34 -27.37 -23.29
C LYS A 31 2.35 -26.98 -24.37
N LEU A 32 2.26 -25.77 -24.93
CA LEU A 32 3.17 -25.30 -25.97
C LEU A 32 4.60 -25.14 -25.45
N PHE A 33 4.75 -24.51 -24.28
CA PHE A 33 6.07 -24.20 -23.70
C PHE A 33 6.60 -25.24 -22.70
N LYS A 34 5.81 -26.30 -22.41
CA LYS A 34 6.14 -27.36 -21.44
C LYS A 34 6.53 -26.82 -20.06
N ASP A 35 5.89 -25.73 -19.63
CA ASP A 35 6.14 -25.08 -18.35
C ASP A 35 4.80 -24.79 -17.65
N GLU A 36 4.66 -25.29 -16.42
CA GLU A 36 3.42 -25.14 -15.63
C GLU A 36 3.17 -23.70 -15.16
N ASN A 37 4.21 -22.87 -15.12
CA ASN A 37 4.15 -21.48 -14.68
C ASN A 37 3.73 -20.51 -15.80
N GLU A 38 3.75 -20.95 -17.05
CA GLU A 38 3.33 -20.13 -18.19
C GLU A 38 1.79 -19.96 -18.20
N LYS A 39 1.34 -18.73 -18.47
CA LYS A 39 -0.08 -18.35 -18.48
C LYS A 39 -0.31 -17.34 -19.61
N GLY A 40 -1.57 -17.09 -19.99
CA GLY A 40 -1.90 -16.07 -21.00
C GLY A 40 -1.39 -14.64 -20.69
N SER A 41 -1.03 -14.34 -19.44
CA SER A 41 -0.46 -13.05 -19.00
C SER A 41 1.07 -12.94 -19.15
N THR A 42 1.79 -14.05 -19.33
CA THR A 42 3.25 -14.04 -19.45
C THR A 42 3.68 -13.42 -20.79
N VAL A 43 4.98 -13.15 -20.96
CA VAL A 43 5.51 -12.57 -22.20
C VAL A 43 5.22 -13.50 -23.39
N ARG A 44 5.41 -14.81 -23.20
CA ARG A 44 5.14 -15.84 -24.21
C ARG A 44 3.65 -16.04 -24.44
N GLY A 45 2.84 -16.08 -23.39
CA GLY A 45 1.38 -16.17 -23.51
C GLY A 45 0.75 -14.98 -24.23
N ARG A 46 1.30 -13.77 -24.06
CA ARG A 46 0.89 -12.58 -24.82
C ARG A 46 1.25 -12.67 -26.30
N ALA A 47 2.37 -13.27 -26.65
CA ALA A 47 2.74 -13.52 -28.04
C ALA A 47 1.77 -14.51 -28.71
N LEU A 48 1.42 -15.60 -28.01
CA LEU A 48 0.42 -16.57 -28.47
C LEU A 48 -0.96 -15.94 -28.68
N ARG A 49 -1.40 -15.15 -27.69
CA ARG A 49 -2.65 -14.38 -27.77
C ARG A 49 -2.66 -13.48 -29.00
N LYS A 50 -1.57 -12.75 -29.24
CA LYS A 50 -1.47 -11.83 -30.38
C LYS A 50 -1.60 -12.60 -31.71
N TYR A 51 -0.93 -13.74 -31.82
CA TYR A 51 -0.99 -14.59 -33.00
C TYR A 51 -2.40 -15.17 -33.27
N TRP A 52 -3.09 -15.66 -32.24
CA TRP A 52 -4.46 -16.15 -32.39
C TRP A 52 -5.44 -15.04 -32.83
N VAL A 53 -5.29 -13.82 -32.30
CA VAL A 53 -6.07 -12.66 -32.72
C VAL A 53 -5.76 -12.26 -34.17
N GLU A 54 -4.48 -12.25 -34.57
CA GLU A 54 -4.08 -11.98 -35.97
C GLU A 54 -4.67 -13.02 -36.95
N LYS A 55 -4.91 -14.26 -36.50
CA LYS A 55 -5.57 -15.31 -37.27
C LYS A 55 -7.10 -15.31 -37.17
N GLY A 56 -7.70 -14.39 -36.42
CA GLY A 56 -9.16 -14.28 -36.25
C GLY A 56 -9.78 -15.33 -35.32
N LEU A 57 -8.97 -16.01 -34.50
CA LEU A 57 -9.43 -17.05 -33.58
C LEU A 57 -9.87 -16.44 -32.23
N SER A 58 -11.05 -16.84 -31.74
CA SER A 58 -11.56 -16.45 -30.44
C SER A 58 -11.13 -17.45 -29.36
N TYR A 59 -10.33 -16.97 -28.40
CA TYR A 59 -9.82 -17.81 -27.31
C TYR A 59 -10.59 -17.58 -26.00
N ARG A 60 -10.68 -18.62 -25.18
CA ARG A 60 -11.28 -18.59 -23.84
C ARG A 60 -10.23 -18.23 -22.80
N THR A 61 -10.62 -17.37 -21.86
CA THR A 61 -9.83 -17.02 -20.68
C THR A 61 -10.62 -17.28 -19.41
N LYS A 62 -9.94 -17.71 -18.35
CA LYS A 62 -10.55 -17.88 -17.00
C LYS A 62 -11.20 -16.60 -16.48
N VAL A 63 -10.68 -15.44 -16.88
CA VAL A 63 -11.34 -14.16 -16.67
C VAL A 63 -12.47 -14.04 -17.71
N LYS A 64 -13.70 -14.37 -17.32
CA LYS A 64 -14.88 -13.96 -18.08
C LYS A 64 -14.84 -12.43 -18.13
N LYS A 65 -14.80 -11.84 -19.33
CA LYS A 65 -15.20 -10.42 -19.43
C LYS A 65 -16.56 -10.31 -18.77
N ARG A 66 -16.74 -9.37 -17.84
CA ARG A 66 -18.09 -9.00 -17.38
C ARG A 66 -18.83 -8.56 -18.63
N VAL A 67 -19.70 -9.42 -19.14
CA VAL A 67 -20.67 -9.03 -20.13
C VAL A 67 -21.72 -8.31 -19.31
N VAL A 68 -21.74 -6.97 -19.40
CA VAL A 68 -22.88 -6.19 -18.93
C VAL A 68 -24.07 -6.76 -19.71
N LYS A 69 -24.94 -7.52 -19.03
CA LYS A 69 -26.02 -8.25 -19.70
C LYS A 69 -27.14 -7.31 -20.17
N HIS A 70 -27.09 -6.04 -19.79
CA HIS A 70 -28.12 -5.07 -20.07
C HIS A 70 -27.56 -3.91 -20.91
N PHE A 71 -28.19 -3.65 -22.05
CA PHE A 71 -27.92 -2.48 -22.87
C PHE A 71 -29.09 -1.51 -22.69
N LEU A 72 -28.79 -0.20 -22.62
CA LEU A 72 -29.85 0.80 -22.59
C LEU A 72 -30.58 0.81 -23.94
N ASN A 73 -31.90 0.85 -23.87
CA ASN A 73 -32.77 1.06 -25.02
C ASN A 73 -32.59 2.50 -25.57
N ASP A 74 -32.98 2.74 -26.81
CA ASP A 74 -32.82 4.06 -27.43
C ASP A 74 -33.71 5.13 -26.76
N ASP A 75 -34.85 4.74 -26.22
CA ASP A 75 -35.70 5.60 -25.40
C ASP A 75 -35.02 6.00 -24.08
N GLU A 76 -34.36 5.05 -23.42
CA GLU A 76 -33.62 5.26 -22.16
C GLU A 76 -32.42 6.18 -22.39
N LYS A 77 -31.71 5.99 -23.52
CA LYS A 77 -30.61 6.88 -23.94
C LYS A 77 -31.08 8.30 -24.21
N SER A 78 -32.24 8.45 -24.84
CA SER A 78 -32.84 9.75 -25.16
C SER A 78 -33.28 10.46 -23.88
N PHE A 79 -33.87 9.71 -22.93
CA PHE A 79 -34.23 10.20 -21.62
C PHE A 79 -33.01 10.72 -20.84
N VAL A 80 -31.93 9.94 -20.81
CA VAL A 80 -30.67 10.33 -20.17
C VAL A 80 -30.11 11.62 -20.80
N LYS A 81 -30.16 11.75 -22.12
CA LYS A 81 -29.68 12.97 -22.81
C LYS A 81 -30.48 14.22 -22.48
N GLN A 82 -31.78 14.09 -22.25
CA GLN A 82 -32.66 15.22 -21.93
C GLN A 82 -32.62 15.62 -20.45
N HIS A 83 -32.48 14.64 -19.57
CA HIS A 83 -32.61 14.84 -18.12
C HIS A 83 -31.27 14.87 -17.36
N TYR A 84 -30.16 14.44 -17.97
CA TYR A 84 -28.87 14.48 -17.29
C TYR A 84 -28.34 15.90 -17.16
N CYS A 85 -28.22 16.35 -15.90
CA CYS A 85 -27.63 17.62 -15.52
C CYS A 85 -26.45 17.40 -14.57
N PRO A 86 -25.40 18.25 -14.60
CA PRO A 86 -24.27 18.18 -13.67
C PRO A 86 -24.64 18.37 -12.19
N GLU A 87 -25.88 18.71 -11.87
CA GLU A 87 -26.38 18.84 -10.49
C GLU A 87 -27.09 17.58 -9.98
N MET A 88 -27.51 16.67 -10.87
CA MET A 88 -28.28 15.46 -10.55
C MET A 88 -27.43 14.19 -10.56
N THR A 89 -27.47 13.43 -9.46
CA THR A 89 -26.69 12.19 -9.33
C THR A 89 -27.17 11.14 -10.35
N LYS A 90 -26.25 10.28 -10.80
CA LYS A 90 -26.53 9.08 -11.59
C LYS A 90 -27.52 8.17 -10.86
N LEU A 91 -27.49 8.15 -9.52
CA LEU A 91 -28.46 7.44 -8.70
C LEU A 91 -29.86 8.04 -8.83
N GLU A 92 -30.03 9.35 -8.65
CA GLU A 92 -31.32 10.04 -8.85
C GLU A 92 -31.84 9.88 -10.29
N LEU A 93 -30.95 9.97 -11.29
CA LEU A 93 -31.30 9.72 -12.68
C LEU A 93 -31.78 8.27 -12.90
N GLY A 94 -31.10 7.31 -12.28
CA GLY A 94 -31.49 5.90 -12.32
C GLY A 94 -32.82 5.64 -11.63
N GLN A 95 -33.10 6.33 -10.52
CA GLN A 95 -34.40 6.28 -9.83
C GLN A 95 -35.52 6.87 -10.67
N LEU A 96 -35.24 7.92 -11.44
CA LEU A 96 -36.20 8.54 -12.34
C LEU A 96 -36.48 7.65 -13.57
N LEU A 97 -35.45 7.00 -14.11
CA LEU A 97 -35.56 6.13 -15.27
C LEU A 97 -36.22 4.78 -14.94
N TRP A 98 -35.90 4.21 -13.77
CA TRP A 98 -36.45 2.92 -13.32
C TRP A 98 -37.02 2.98 -11.89
N PRO A 99 -38.17 3.65 -11.67
CA PRO A 99 -38.74 3.82 -10.32
C PRO A 99 -39.07 2.50 -9.61
N LYS A 100 -39.54 1.50 -10.36
CA LYS A 100 -39.92 0.19 -9.82
C LYS A 100 -38.71 -0.66 -9.41
N ASP A 101 -37.58 -0.50 -10.09
CA ASP A 101 -36.35 -1.24 -9.78
C ASP A 101 -35.56 -0.54 -8.65
N ALA A 102 -35.72 0.78 -8.50
CA ALA A 102 -35.09 1.58 -7.45
C ALA A 102 -35.53 1.23 -6.03
N GLU A 103 -36.73 0.68 -5.85
CA GLU A 103 -37.23 0.21 -4.54
C GLU A 103 -36.50 -1.04 -4.04
N SER A 104 -35.76 -1.73 -4.92
CA SER A 104 -34.99 -2.92 -4.56
C SER A 104 -33.73 -2.56 -3.76
N LYS A 105 -33.47 -3.31 -2.67
CA LYS A 105 -32.21 -3.21 -1.93
C LYS A 105 -31.07 -3.62 -2.87
N GLY A 106 -30.17 -2.68 -3.19
CA GLY A 106 -29.00 -2.93 -4.05
C GLY A 106 -29.16 -2.49 -5.51
N PHE A 107 -30.10 -1.59 -5.82
CA PHE A 107 -30.24 -1.00 -7.15
C PHE A 107 -28.92 -0.53 -7.79
N SER A 108 -28.04 0.10 -6.99
CA SER A 108 -26.72 0.58 -7.44
C SER A 108 -25.72 -0.52 -7.84
N GLU A 109 -26.00 -1.78 -7.51
CA GLU A 109 -25.17 -2.93 -7.88
C GLU A 109 -25.74 -3.71 -9.09
N THR A 110 -26.89 -3.29 -9.61
CA THR A 110 -27.58 -3.97 -10.71
C THR A 110 -26.89 -3.69 -12.05
N ASP A 111 -26.85 -4.68 -12.94
CA ASP A 111 -26.27 -4.55 -14.29
C ASP A 111 -26.86 -3.36 -15.08
N LYS A 112 -28.13 -3.00 -14.84
CA LYS A 112 -28.81 -1.84 -15.44
C LYS A 112 -28.19 -0.51 -15.02
N PHE A 113 -27.96 -0.34 -13.71
CA PHE A 113 -27.38 0.87 -13.15
C PHE A 113 -25.91 1.03 -13.61
N ILE A 114 -25.18 -0.07 -13.69
CA ILE A 114 -23.80 -0.07 -14.20
C ILE A 114 -23.78 0.35 -15.67
N ALA A 115 -24.69 -0.18 -16.50
CA ALA A 115 -24.81 0.21 -17.91
C ALA A 115 -25.14 1.70 -18.07
N LEU A 116 -26.00 2.25 -17.21
CA LEU A 116 -26.34 3.67 -17.18
C LEU A 116 -25.09 4.52 -16.85
N CYS A 117 -24.35 4.14 -15.80
CA CYS A 117 -23.12 4.80 -15.41
C CYS A 117 -22.06 4.77 -16.53
N GLU A 118 -21.89 3.64 -17.21
CA GLU A 118 -20.97 3.51 -18.35
C GLU A 118 -21.38 4.40 -19.53
N TYR A 119 -22.68 4.45 -19.85
CA TYR A 119 -23.21 5.31 -20.91
C TYR A 119 -23.00 6.80 -20.61
N ILE A 120 -23.31 7.24 -19.39
CA ILE A 120 -23.12 8.63 -18.95
C ILE A 120 -21.63 9.01 -19.00
N ASN A 121 -20.75 8.16 -18.48
CA ASN A 121 -19.30 8.42 -18.50
C ASN A 121 -18.74 8.52 -19.93
N LYS A 122 -19.36 7.83 -20.90
CA LYS A 122 -18.96 7.85 -22.30
C LYS A 122 -19.48 9.07 -23.06
N GLU A 123 -20.76 9.41 -22.89
CA GLU A 123 -21.40 10.52 -23.60
C GLU A 123 -21.09 11.88 -22.97
N PHE A 124 -20.86 11.94 -21.64
CA PHE A 124 -20.62 13.17 -20.88
C PHE A 124 -19.29 13.14 -20.12
N PRO A 125 -18.13 12.99 -20.80
CA PRO A 125 -16.82 12.89 -20.14
C PRO A 125 -16.36 14.19 -19.45
N SER A 126 -16.94 15.33 -19.83
CA SER A 126 -16.60 16.67 -19.29
C SER A 126 -17.54 17.12 -18.18
N THR A 127 -18.67 16.44 -18.02
CA THR A 127 -19.78 16.83 -17.15
C THR A 127 -19.76 15.96 -15.91
N THR A 128 -18.60 15.86 -15.24
CA THR A 128 -18.47 15.03 -14.05
C THR A 128 -19.24 15.67 -12.92
N ASN A 129 -20.34 15.02 -12.54
CA ASN A 129 -21.07 15.40 -11.35
C ASN A 129 -20.18 15.15 -10.12
N LEU A 130 -19.72 16.22 -9.46
CA LEU A 130 -18.78 16.15 -8.32
C LEU A 130 -19.32 15.28 -7.16
N ARG A 131 -20.65 15.12 -7.10
CA ARG A 131 -21.36 14.32 -6.08
C ARG A 131 -21.27 12.81 -6.33
N ASP A 132 -20.93 12.38 -7.54
CA ASP A 132 -21.11 10.98 -7.99
C ASP A 132 -19.89 10.38 -8.71
N ASP A 133 -18.73 11.03 -8.59
CA ASP A 133 -17.49 10.67 -9.30
C ASP A 133 -16.91 9.31 -8.86
N ALA A 134 -17.26 8.78 -7.68
CA ALA A 134 -16.74 7.49 -7.18
C ALA A 134 -17.82 6.45 -6.81
N ALA A 135 -19.09 6.71 -7.13
CA ALA A 135 -20.18 5.76 -6.88
C ALA A 135 -19.97 4.47 -7.71
N GLY A 136 -19.84 3.33 -7.02
CA GLY A 136 -19.65 2.00 -7.64
C GLY A 136 -18.19 1.58 -7.88
N GLU A 137 -17.21 2.48 -7.76
CA GLU A 137 -15.79 2.11 -7.84
C GLU A 137 -15.28 1.60 -6.49
N LYS A 138 -14.73 0.38 -6.46
CA LYS A 138 -14.06 -0.15 -5.26
C LYS A 138 -12.60 0.29 -5.23
N TYR A 139 -12.16 0.80 -4.09
CA TYR A 139 -10.76 1.13 -3.84
C TYR A 139 -9.87 -0.10 -4.02
N VAL A 140 -8.75 0.08 -4.71
CA VAL A 140 -7.75 -0.96 -4.93
C VAL A 140 -6.48 -0.58 -4.17
N PRO A 141 -6.08 -1.35 -3.13
CA PRO A 141 -4.86 -1.05 -2.39
C PRO A 141 -3.62 -1.35 -3.24
N PRO A 142 -2.50 -0.64 -3.01
CA PRO A 142 -1.27 -0.87 -3.75
C PRO A 142 -0.61 -2.17 -3.26
N THR A 143 -0.39 -3.14 -4.15
CA THR A 143 0.30 -4.40 -3.81
C THR A 143 1.79 -4.35 -4.11
N ILE A 144 2.24 -3.40 -4.92
CA ILE A 144 3.63 -3.26 -5.38
C ILE A 144 4.26 -2.03 -4.73
N ILE A 145 5.47 -2.18 -4.19
CA ILE A 145 6.26 -1.11 -3.56
C ILE A 145 6.36 0.14 -4.44
N SER A 146 6.61 -0.01 -5.74
CA SER A 146 6.68 1.12 -6.67
C SER A 146 5.37 1.90 -6.79
N THR A 147 4.22 1.23 -6.63
CA THR A 147 2.90 1.88 -6.66
C THR A 147 2.61 2.57 -5.33
N ALA A 148 2.98 1.93 -4.21
CA ALA A 148 2.89 2.55 -2.89
C ALA A 148 3.75 3.82 -2.80
N ILE A 149 4.97 3.78 -3.34
CA ILE A 149 5.87 4.95 -3.43
C ILE A 149 5.23 6.08 -4.24
N LYS A 150 4.57 5.78 -5.37
CA LYS A 150 3.88 6.82 -6.14
C LYS A 150 2.78 7.51 -5.33
N ARG A 151 2.03 6.76 -4.52
CA ARG A 151 1.01 7.34 -3.63
C ARG A 151 1.64 8.12 -2.49
N LEU A 152 2.70 7.58 -1.89
CA LEU A 152 3.47 8.26 -0.85
C LEU A 152 4.05 9.59 -1.36
N ASN A 153 4.66 9.62 -2.55
CA ASN A 153 5.26 10.83 -3.12
C ASN A 153 4.24 11.94 -3.44
N LYS A 154 2.94 11.62 -3.56
CA LYS A 154 1.90 12.66 -3.72
C LYS A 154 1.64 13.41 -2.41
N VAL A 155 1.90 12.77 -1.28
CA VAL A 155 1.50 13.24 0.06
C VAL A 155 2.72 13.68 0.86
N ALA A 156 3.83 12.95 0.73
CA ALA A 156 5.07 13.23 1.43
C ALA A 156 5.77 14.42 0.78
N SER A 157 6.28 15.34 1.61
CA SER A 157 7.17 16.43 1.18
C SER A 157 8.53 15.94 0.64
N ARG A 158 8.78 14.62 0.68
CA ARG A 158 10.01 13.97 0.22
C ARG A 158 9.71 13.03 -0.93
N SER A 159 10.47 13.16 -2.02
CA SER A 159 10.39 12.27 -3.17
C SER A 159 11.27 11.03 -2.98
N PHE A 160 10.66 9.85 -3.00
CA PHE A 160 11.36 8.57 -2.95
C PHE A 160 11.52 7.97 -4.35
N GLU A 161 12.74 7.53 -4.69
CA GLU A 161 13.01 6.75 -5.90
C GLU A 161 12.98 5.24 -5.58
N PRO A 162 12.21 4.41 -6.31
CA PRO A 162 12.10 2.97 -6.03
C PRO A 162 13.44 2.21 -6.01
N THR A 163 14.44 2.69 -6.74
CA THR A 163 15.76 2.05 -6.90
C THR A 163 16.78 2.47 -5.84
N LYS A 164 16.53 3.56 -5.10
CA LYS A 164 17.46 4.13 -4.10
C LYS A 164 16.83 4.21 -2.71
N LEU A 165 15.92 3.30 -2.38
CA LEU A 165 15.29 3.29 -1.06
C LEU A 165 16.27 2.78 0.01
N ASN A 166 16.33 3.50 1.14
CA ASN A 166 17.00 3.00 2.33
C ASN A 166 16.29 1.73 2.86
N VAL A 167 17.01 0.84 3.54
CA VAL A 167 16.48 -0.40 4.11
C VAL A 167 15.34 -0.12 5.10
N GLN A 168 15.46 0.93 5.91
CA GLN A 168 14.41 1.36 6.84
C GLN A 168 13.18 1.87 6.09
N ASP A 169 13.36 2.78 5.13
CA ASP A 169 12.27 3.32 4.30
C ASP A 169 11.55 2.20 3.55
N LYS A 170 12.28 1.17 3.10
CA LYS A 170 11.70 0.01 2.41
C LYS A 170 10.78 -0.77 3.34
N LYS A 171 11.23 -1.04 4.57
CA LYS A 171 10.42 -1.70 5.59
C LYS A 171 9.17 -0.88 5.94
N CYS A 172 9.29 0.43 6.01
CA CYS A 172 8.18 1.36 6.23
C CYS A 172 7.14 1.27 5.10
N VAL A 173 7.57 1.31 3.84
CA VAL A 173 6.68 1.21 2.67
C VAL A 173 6.02 -0.17 2.57
N GLU A 174 6.75 -1.25 2.87
CA GLU A 174 6.18 -2.61 2.92
C GLU A 174 5.10 -2.74 4.01
N LYS A 175 5.31 -2.11 5.16
CA LYS A 175 4.30 -2.04 6.22
C LYS A 175 3.12 -1.17 5.82
N LEU A 176 3.35 -0.04 5.18
CA LEU A 176 2.28 0.82 4.65
C LEU A 176 1.35 0.06 3.70
N ILE A 177 1.89 -0.77 2.80
CA ILE A 177 1.08 -1.64 1.94
C ILE A 177 0.14 -2.52 2.76
N SER A 178 0.66 -3.12 3.84
CA SER A 178 -0.13 -3.96 4.74
C SER A 178 -1.23 -3.16 5.44
N TYR A 179 -0.94 -1.92 5.87
CA TYR A 179 -1.90 -1.04 6.53
C TYR A 179 -3.03 -0.60 5.58
N LEU A 180 -2.71 -0.25 4.34
CA LEU A 180 -3.70 0.13 3.33
C LEU A 180 -4.59 -1.05 2.89
N CYS A 181 -4.15 -2.28 3.11
CA CYS A 181 -4.96 -3.49 2.89
C CYS A 181 -5.82 -3.87 4.10
N ALA A 182 -5.75 -3.14 5.22
CA ALA A 182 -6.46 -3.51 6.44
C ALA A 182 -7.99 -3.50 6.23
N PRO A 183 -8.74 -4.49 6.76
CA PRO A 183 -10.18 -4.60 6.51
C PRO A 183 -10.98 -3.35 6.89
N ARG A 184 -10.66 -2.75 8.03
CA ARG A 184 -11.34 -1.52 8.50
C ARG A 184 -11.04 -0.33 7.59
N PHE A 185 -9.80 -0.16 7.17
CA PHE A 185 -9.42 0.89 6.21
C PHE A 185 -10.20 0.72 4.90
N MET A 186 -10.24 -0.50 4.37
CA MET A 186 -10.96 -0.85 3.15
C MET A 186 -12.47 -0.59 3.25
N GLN A 187 -13.10 -0.88 4.39
CA GLN A 187 -14.51 -0.61 4.60
C GLN A 187 -14.81 0.90 4.58
N VAL A 188 -14.01 1.68 5.30
CA VAL A 188 -14.22 3.13 5.47
C VAL A 188 -13.92 3.89 4.17
N ILE A 189 -12.81 3.59 3.48
CA ILE A 189 -12.50 4.29 2.23
C ILE A 189 -13.55 4.03 1.15
N ASN A 190 -14.16 2.85 1.14
CA ASN A 190 -15.22 2.49 0.19
C ASN A 190 -16.58 3.06 0.56
N SER A 191 -16.82 3.48 1.81
CA SER A 191 -18.08 4.10 2.19
C SER A 191 -18.22 5.54 1.68
N TYR A 192 -17.12 6.21 1.35
CA TYR A 192 -17.16 7.55 0.78
C TYR A 192 -17.61 7.52 -0.68
N ILE A 193 -18.55 8.40 -1.03
CA ILE A 193 -19.16 8.49 -2.37
C ILE A 193 -18.32 9.41 -3.27
N THR A 194 -17.71 10.46 -2.70
CA THR A 194 -16.93 11.45 -3.45
C THR A 194 -15.45 11.05 -3.50
N LYS A 195 -14.86 11.18 -4.69
CA LYS A 195 -13.44 10.91 -4.92
C LYS A 195 -12.55 11.81 -4.06
N GLN A 196 -12.92 13.07 -3.91
CA GLN A 196 -12.19 14.05 -3.09
C GLN A 196 -12.08 13.59 -1.62
N ASN A 197 -13.14 13.02 -1.05
CA ASN A 197 -13.10 12.53 0.33
C ASN A 197 -12.27 11.25 0.45
N ARG A 198 -12.33 10.36 -0.55
CA ARG A 198 -11.45 9.18 -0.60
C ARG A 198 -9.98 9.56 -0.67
N GLU A 199 -9.64 10.49 -1.57
CA GLU A 199 -8.26 10.96 -1.75
C GLU A 199 -7.75 11.68 -0.50
N LEU A 200 -8.58 12.50 0.14
CA LEU A 200 -8.24 13.15 1.40
C LEU A 200 -8.00 12.12 2.51
N PHE A 201 -8.92 11.18 2.69
CA PHE A 201 -8.81 10.11 3.68
C PHE A 201 -7.54 9.29 3.48
N GLU A 202 -7.28 8.83 2.25
CA GLU A 202 -6.07 8.07 1.93
C GLU A 202 -4.81 8.90 2.20
N SER A 203 -4.81 10.18 1.82
CA SER A 203 -3.65 11.05 1.99
C SER A 203 -3.32 11.29 3.46
N GLU A 204 -4.30 11.66 4.29
CA GLU A 204 -4.09 11.87 5.72
C GLU A 204 -3.68 10.58 6.43
N TYR A 205 -4.23 9.44 6.01
CA TYR A 205 -3.85 8.15 6.57
C TYR A 205 -2.41 7.78 6.22
N ILE A 206 -2.01 7.92 4.96
CA ILE A 206 -0.63 7.68 4.52
C ILE A 206 0.30 8.60 5.29
N ARG A 207 0.01 9.91 5.34
CA ARG A 207 0.83 10.92 6.04
C ARG A 207 1.06 10.57 7.51
N SER A 208 0.06 10.02 8.17
CA SER A 208 0.09 9.69 9.60
C SER A 208 0.79 8.37 9.92
N THR A 209 0.84 7.43 8.97
CA THR A 209 1.26 6.04 9.23
C THR A 209 2.54 5.59 8.50
N TRP A 210 2.94 6.25 7.41
CA TRP A 210 4.00 5.75 6.53
C TRP A 210 5.36 5.61 7.22
N ASP A 211 5.70 6.51 8.14
CA ASP A 211 6.97 6.56 8.87
C ASP A 211 7.01 5.63 10.10
N LYS A 212 5.96 4.82 10.32
CA LYS A 212 5.74 4.04 11.54
C LYS A 212 5.57 2.55 11.22
N PRO A 213 6.67 1.78 11.12
CA PRO A 213 6.61 0.35 10.79
C PRO A 213 6.15 -0.54 11.97
N ASP A 214 5.97 0.04 13.15
CA ASP A 214 5.73 -0.60 14.45
C ASP A 214 4.28 -0.50 14.95
N LEU A 215 3.34 -0.02 14.12
CA LEU A 215 1.95 0.21 14.51
C LEU A 215 1.21 -1.10 14.80
N THR A 216 0.44 -1.12 15.90
CA THR A 216 -0.46 -2.22 16.25
C THR A 216 -1.80 -2.08 15.53
N SER A 217 -2.58 -3.17 15.48
CA SER A 217 -3.92 -3.14 14.89
C SER A 217 -4.85 -2.11 15.55
N ASP A 218 -4.72 -1.90 16.86
CA ASP A 218 -5.56 -0.94 17.59
C ASP A 218 -5.17 0.50 17.26
N GLU A 219 -3.87 0.79 17.14
CA GLU A 219 -3.39 2.10 16.69
C GLU A 219 -3.83 2.38 15.26
N LEU A 220 -3.73 1.40 14.36
CA LEU A 220 -4.20 1.54 12.98
C LEU A 220 -5.70 1.88 12.94
N ASN A 221 -6.51 1.25 13.80
CA ASN A 221 -7.93 1.54 13.91
C ASN A 221 -8.21 2.96 14.45
N LEU A 222 -7.41 3.42 15.41
CA LEU A 222 -7.50 4.79 15.92
C LEU A 222 -7.09 5.82 14.87
N TYR A 223 -6.02 5.58 14.11
CA TYR A 223 -5.63 6.44 12.98
C TYR A 223 -6.73 6.51 11.91
N VAL A 224 -7.43 5.40 11.63
CA VAL A 224 -8.60 5.41 10.75
C VAL A 224 -9.69 6.35 11.27
N ASN A 225 -9.97 6.36 12.58
CA ASN A 225 -10.95 7.29 13.17
C ASN A 225 -10.51 8.75 13.06
N VAL A 226 -9.23 9.04 13.34
CA VAL A 226 -8.67 10.39 13.17
C VAL A 226 -8.82 10.87 11.72
N CYS A 227 -8.57 9.99 10.75
CA CYS A 227 -8.72 10.32 9.33
C CYS A 227 -10.19 10.53 8.94
N MET A 228 -11.14 9.77 9.52
CA MET A 228 -12.57 10.04 9.33
C MET A 228 -12.94 11.43 9.85
N ASP A 229 -12.38 11.84 10.99
CA ASP A 229 -12.67 13.15 11.57
C ASP A 229 -12.12 14.30 10.73
N TYR A 230 -10.96 14.14 10.09
CA TYR A 230 -10.46 15.13 9.13
C TYR A 230 -11.39 15.29 7.92
N VAL A 231 -11.95 14.20 7.40
CA VAL A 231 -12.94 14.26 6.31
C VAL A 231 -14.22 14.96 6.78
N ASN A 232 -14.73 14.60 7.96
CA ASN A 232 -15.92 15.22 8.55
C ASN A 232 -15.71 16.72 8.78
N LEU A 233 -14.54 17.12 9.24
CA LEU A 233 -14.19 18.52 9.47
C LEU A 233 -14.28 19.33 8.17
N LYS A 234 -13.72 18.79 7.07
CA LYS A 234 -13.82 19.42 5.75
C LYS A 234 -15.27 19.49 5.25
N GLU A 235 -16.07 18.46 5.49
CA GLU A 235 -17.48 18.44 5.09
C GLU A 235 -18.30 19.48 5.87
N ILE A 236 -18.09 19.58 7.18
CA ILE A 236 -18.72 20.62 8.02
C ILE A 236 -18.31 22.01 7.55
N GLU A 237 -17.04 22.21 7.17
CA GLU A 237 -16.55 23.48 6.63
C GLU A 237 -17.24 23.86 5.32
N GLN A 238 -17.41 22.89 4.39
CA GLN A 238 -18.16 23.10 3.16
C GLN A 238 -19.64 23.43 3.42
N GLN A 239 -20.28 22.73 4.36
CA GLN A 239 -21.66 23.00 4.76
C GLN A 239 -21.79 24.40 5.37
N LYS A 240 -20.82 24.82 6.20
CA LYS A 240 -20.78 26.17 6.78
C LYS A 240 -20.61 27.26 5.73
N GLN A 241 -19.73 27.06 4.74
CA GLN A 241 -19.58 27.99 3.62
C GLN A 241 -20.87 28.15 2.82
N LYS A 242 -21.55 27.03 2.51
CA LYS A 242 -22.84 27.06 1.82
C LYS A 242 -23.93 27.78 2.63
N LEU A 243 -23.93 27.56 3.95
CA LEU A 243 -24.88 28.20 4.85
C LEU A 243 -24.65 29.71 4.94
N ASN A 244 -23.40 30.16 4.95
CA ASN A 244 -23.07 31.59 4.90
C ASN A 244 -23.56 32.24 3.60
N LEU A 245 -23.36 31.59 2.44
CA LEU A 245 -23.88 32.10 1.17
C LEU A 245 -25.41 32.24 1.20
N MET A 246 -26.12 31.24 1.73
CA MET A 246 -27.57 31.31 1.91
C MET A 246 -28.00 32.41 2.88
N PHE A 247 -27.18 32.70 3.90
CA PHE A 247 -27.42 33.77 4.85
C PHE A 247 -27.35 35.14 4.17
N ASP A 248 -26.30 35.37 3.38
CA ASP A 248 -26.09 36.61 2.62
C ASP A 248 -27.22 36.84 1.58
N ASP A 249 -27.70 35.76 0.94
CA ASP A 249 -28.79 35.81 -0.04
C ASP A 249 -30.18 36.07 0.57
N THR A 250 -30.35 35.82 1.87
CA THR A 250 -31.66 35.89 2.56
C THR A 250 -31.81 37.10 3.49
N GLU A 251 -30.90 38.07 3.38
CA GLU A 251 -30.97 39.35 4.10
C GLU A 251 -32.32 40.05 3.82
N GLY A 252 -33.21 40.06 4.83
CA GLY A 252 -34.54 40.66 4.77
C GLY A 252 -35.69 39.76 5.25
N GLN A 253 -35.48 38.44 5.39
CA GLN A 253 -36.47 37.51 5.95
C GLN A 253 -36.09 37.08 7.38
N ASN A 254 -36.49 37.88 8.38
CA ASN A 254 -36.08 37.70 9.79
C ASN A 254 -36.23 36.26 10.34
N ASP A 255 -37.29 35.53 10.00
CA ASP A 255 -37.50 34.14 10.47
C ASP A 255 -36.50 33.15 9.83
N LEU A 256 -36.18 33.32 8.55
CA LEU A 256 -35.21 32.48 7.83
C LEU A 256 -33.78 32.76 8.32
N THR A 257 -33.45 34.03 8.53
CA THR A 257 -32.17 34.46 9.10
C THR A 257 -31.93 33.89 10.50
N MET A 258 -32.96 33.84 11.36
CA MET A 258 -32.85 33.22 12.69
C MET A 258 -32.55 31.71 12.61
N ARG A 259 -33.28 30.96 11.78
CA ARG A 259 -33.05 29.51 11.62
C ARG A 259 -31.67 29.19 11.04
N LEU A 260 -31.22 29.97 10.06
CA LEU A 260 -29.87 29.82 9.50
C LEU A 260 -28.79 30.09 10.55
N THR A 261 -29.00 31.09 11.42
CA THR A 261 -28.07 31.40 12.53
C THR A 261 -27.98 30.24 13.52
N GLU A 262 -29.11 29.64 13.91
CA GLU A 262 -29.12 28.46 14.78
C GLU A 262 -28.40 27.28 14.13
N MET A 263 -28.66 27.02 12.84
CA MET A 263 -27.99 25.95 12.10
C MET A 263 -26.47 26.17 11.97
N LEU A 264 -26.04 27.42 11.81
CA LEU A 264 -24.63 27.81 11.76
C LEU A 264 -23.95 27.57 13.11
N LYS A 265 -24.65 27.93 14.20
CA LYS A 265 -24.19 27.65 15.56
C LYS A 265 -24.02 26.15 15.80
N THR A 266 -25.01 25.32 15.44
CA THR A 266 -24.92 23.86 15.56
C THR A 266 -23.74 23.32 14.76
N LYS A 267 -23.54 23.78 13.51
CA LYS A 267 -22.39 23.35 12.68
C LYS A 267 -21.04 23.78 13.26
N ALA A 268 -20.97 24.97 13.87
CA ALA A 268 -19.78 25.43 14.57
C ALA A 268 -19.48 24.58 15.83
N GLU A 269 -20.50 24.15 16.56
CA GLU A 269 -20.36 23.24 17.70
C GLU A 269 -19.88 21.85 17.25
N GLU A 270 -20.46 21.28 16.20
CA GLU A 270 -20.02 20.01 15.59
C GLU A 270 -18.55 20.09 15.14
N TYR A 271 -18.15 21.20 14.52
CA TYR A 271 -16.78 21.46 14.09
C TYR A 271 -15.79 21.43 15.28
N ASN A 272 -16.12 22.17 16.35
CA ASN A 272 -15.29 22.21 17.56
C ASN A 272 -15.21 20.84 18.26
N GLN A 273 -16.30 20.08 18.26
CA GLN A 273 -16.31 18.72 18.80
C GLN A 273 -15.38 17.79 18.02
N CYS A 274 -15.37 17.90 16.68
CA CYS A 274 -14.46 17.12 15.83
C CYS A 274 -12.99 17.45 16.11
N ILE A 275 -12.64 18.74 16.22
CA ILE A 275 -11.26 19.16 16.56
C ILE A 275 -10.84 18.58 17.91
N ASN A 276 -11.68 18.74 18.94
CA ASN A 276 -11.37 18.22 20.27
C ASN A 276 -11.22 16.69 20.28
N ARG A 277 -11.97 15.97 19.43
CA ARG A 277 -11.84 14.51 19.29
C ARG A 277 -10.52 14.14 18.62
N ILE A 278 -10.14 14.85 17.55
CA ILE A 278 -8.85 14.68 16.87
C ILE A 278 -7.69 14.89 17.84
N ASP A 279 -7.67 16.01 18.59
CA ASP A 279 -6.60 16.32 19.52
C ASP A 279 -6.45 15.27 20.62
N LYS A 280 -7.58 14.82 21.21
CA LYS A 280 -7.57 13.75 22.22
C LYS A 280 -7.07 12.42 21.66
N MET A 281 -7.47 12.05 20.45
CA MET A 281 -7.01 10.81 19.82
C MET A 281 -5.54 10.86 19.45
N LEU A 282 -5.05 11.99 18.91
CA LEU A 282 -3.63 12.19 18.60
C LEU A 282 -2.77 12.18 19.86
N ALA A 283 -3.21 12.84 20.93
CA ALA A 283 -2.51 12.82 22.22
C ALA A 283 -2.41 11.39 22.78
N LYS A 284 -3.50 10.63 22.70
CA LYS A 284 -3.53 9.22 23.14
C LYS A 284 -2.59 8.34 22.30
N LEU A 285 -2.66 8.45 20.98
CA LEU A 285 -1.81 7.70 20.04
C LEU A 285 -0.32 7.97 20.28
N ASN A 286 0.06 9.25 20.38
CA ASN A 286 1.44 9.62 20.62
C ASN A 286 1.92 9.17 22.01
N GLY A 287 1.06 9.28 23.03
CA GLY A 287 1.39 8.86 24.39
C GLY A 287 1.59 7.36 24.54
N GLU A 288 0.66 6.55 24.02
CA GLU A 288 0.75 5.07 24.09
C GLU A 288 1.93 4.54 23.28
N ARG A 289 2.14 5.09 22.08
CA ARG A 289 3.29 4.72 21.25
C ARG A 289 4.62 5.12 21.88
N ALA A 290 4.74 6.35 22.40
CA ALA A 290 5.97 6.81 23.06
C ALA A 290 6.36 5.91 24.23
N LYS A 291 5.38 5.50 25.06
CA LYS A 291 5.61 4.54 26.15
C LYS A 291 6.12 3.20 25.64
N ARG A 292 5.54 2.67 24.55
CA ARG A 292 5.97 1.38 23.96
C ARG A 292 7.38 1.45 23.38
N VAL A 293 7.67 2.50 22.62
CA VAL A 293 8.99 2.72 22.02
C VAL A 293 10.04 2.90 23.10
N ALA A 294 9.76 3.66 24.16
CA ALA A 294 10.65 3.80 25.31
C ALA A 294 10.94 2.45 25.99
N ASN A 295 9.89 1.65 26.24
CA ASN A 295 10.04 0.32 26.83
C ASN A 295 10.86 -0.63 25.93
N GLN A 296 10.67 -0.55 24.61
CA GLN A 296 11.42 -1.36 23.66
C GLN A 296 12.88 -0.92 23.54
N GLN A 297 13.14 0.38 23.60
CA GLN A 297 14.50 0.93 23.60
C GLN A 297 15.27 0.55 24.88
N GLN A 298 14.59 0.54 26.03
CA GLN A 298 15.18 0.05 27.28
C GLN A 298 15.57 -1.43 27.18
N ARG A 299 14.71 -2.28 26.61
CA ARG A 299 15.03 -3.69 26.37
C ARG A 299 16.18 -3.88 25.39
N ASN A 300 16.20 -3.12 24.30
CA ASN A 300 17.27 -3.18 23.30
C ASN A 300 18.61 -2.72 23.88
N ALA A 301 18.60 -1.70 24.76
CA ALA A 301 19.80 -1.26 25.47
C ALA A 301 20.35 -2.37 26.39
N SER A 302 19.48 -3.13 27.07
CA SER A 302 19.90 -4.29 27.86
C SER A 302 20.49 -5.42 27.01
N ILE A 303 19.98 -5.65 25.80
CA ILE A 303 20.54 -6.63 24.86
C ILE A 303 21.90 -6.15 24.33
N LEU A 304 22.01 -4.87 23.96
CA LEU A 304 23.28 -4.26 23.55
C LEU A 304 24.33 -4.35 24.65
N SER A 305 23.96 -4.06 25.90
CA SER A 305 24.88 -4.21 27.03
C SER A 305 25.30 -5.67 27.24
N LEU A 306 24.40 -6.64 27.05
CA LEU A 306 24.72 -8.06 27.08
C LEU A 306 25.70 -8.46 25.95
N VAL A 307 25.46 -8.00 24.72
CA VAL A 307 26.35 -8.27 23.58
C VAL A 307 27.73 -7.66 23.82
N GLN A 308 27.79 -6.45 24.38
CA GLN A 308 29.05 -5.80 24.72
C GLN A 308 29.80 -6.56 25.80
N LEU A 309 29.13 -7.02 26.87
CA LEU A 309 29.73 -7.89 27.88
C LEU A 309 30.27 -9.21 27.29
N PHE A 310 29.57 -9.80 26.33
CA PHE A 310 30.05 -10.99 25.61
C PHE A 310 31.26 -10.71 24.71
N GLN A 311 31.30 -9.54 24.07
CA GLN A 311 32.46 -9.10 23.28
C GLN A 311 33.67 -8.90 24.19
N ASP A 312 33.50 -8.22 25.33
CA ASP A 312 34.55 -8.02 26.33
C ASP A 312 35.08 -9.35 26.90
N GLU A 313 34.20 -10.33 27.13
CA GLU A 313 34.61 -11.67 27.59
C GLU A 313 35.46 -12.40 26.54
N ASN A 314 35.11 -12.28 25.26
CA ASN A 314 35.88 -12.87 24.17
C ASN A 314 37.25 -12.18 24.01
N GLU A 315 37.31 -10.86 24.12
CA GLU A 315 38.57 -10.10 24.11
C GLU A 315 39.47 -10.50 25.29
N ARG A 316 38.91 -10.65 26.48
CA ARG A 316 39.65 -11.13 27.66
C ARG A 316 40.22 -12.53 27.45
N LYS A 317 39.45 -13.46 26.86
CA LYS A 317 39.95 -14.80 26.51
C LYS A 317 41.07 -14.75 25.46
N LEU A 318 40.98 -13.84 24.49
CA LEU A 318 42.02 -13.64 23.48
C LEU A 318 43.32 -13.14 24.13
N MET A 319 43.21 -12.18 25.05
CA MET A 319 44.35 -11.63 25.79
C MET A 319 45.06 -12.69 26.63
N ILE A 320 44.30 -13.56 27.32
CA ILE A 320 44.87 -14.69 28.07
C ILE A 320 45.62 -15.64 27.13
N LYS A 321 45.04 -15.99 25.97
CA LYS A 321 45.71 -16.83 24.98
C LYS A 321 46.99 -16.21 24.43
N MET A 322 47.02 -14.89 24.21
CA MET A 322 48.23 -14.17 23.81
C MET A 322 49.30 -14.22 24.90
N ALA A 323 48.92 -14.02 26.16
CA ALA A 323 49.85 -14.12 27.29
C ALA A 323 50.41 -15.54 27.45
N ASP A 324 49.58 -16.57 27.25
CA ASP A 324 50.03 -17.97 27.28
C ASP A 324 50.95 -18.30 26.09
N MET A 325 50.66 -17.79 24.89
CA MET A 325 51.57 -17.92 23.74
C MET A 325 52.91 -17.23 23.99
N GLN A 326 52.90 -16.03 24.59
CA GLN A 326 54.14 -15.34 24.98
C GLN A 326 54.93 -16.13 26.03
N LYS A 327 54.26 -16.67 27.05
CA LYS A 327 54.92 -17.55 28.04
C LYS A 327 55.51 -18.81 27.40
N GLN A 328 54.80 -19.40 26.44
CA GLN A 328 55.32 -20.55 25.69
C GLN A 328 56.53 -20.18 24.82
N ALA A 329 56.51 -19.02 24.18
CA ALA A 329 57.66 -18.52 23.43
C ALA A 329 58.88 -18.29 24.34
N ILE A 330 58.69 -17.63 25.49
CA ILE A 330 59.75 -17.43 26.49
C ILE A 330 60.28 -18.76 27.02
N ARG A 331 59.40 -19.75 27.27
CA ARG A 331 59.84 -21.09 27.68
C ARG A 331 60.68 -21.77 26.60
N LYS A 332 60.28 -21.67 25.33
CA LYS A 332 61.07 -22.23 24.22
C LYS A 332 62.44 -21.58 24.10
N GLU A 333 62.51 -20.25 24.20
CA GLU A 333 63.79 -19.52 24.23
C GLU A 333 64.65 -19.93 25.44
N ALA A 334 64.05 -20.08 26.62
CA ALA A 334 64.75 -20.56 27.81
C ALA A 334 65.29 -21.99 27.63
N ASP A 335 64.49 -22.90 27.06
CA ASP A 335 64.92 -24.27 26.74
C ASP A 335 66.07 -24.29 25.71
N GLU A 336 66.08 -23.35 24.76
CA GLU A 336 67.19 -23.21 23.80
C GLU A 336 68.47 -22.71 24.48
N ILE A 337 68.35 -21.75 25.41
CA ILE A 337 69.48 -21.26 26.22
C ILE A 337 70.02 -22.39 27.12
N GLU A 338 69.16 -23.21 27.72
CA GLU A 338 69.61 -24.38 28.50
C GLU A 338 70.37 -25.41 27.65
N LYS A 339 70.04 -25.53 26.36
CA LYS A 339 70.71 -26.46 25.43
C LYS A 339 72.04 -25.94 24.91
N MET A 340 72.39 -24.66 25.11
CA MET A 340 73.71 -24.14 24.75
C MET A 340 74.82 -24.76 25.62
N SER A 341 75.50 -25.77 25.07
CA SER A 341 76.63 -26.46 25.68
C SER A 341 77.84 -25.54 25.89
N ASP A 342 78.10 -24.62 24.95
CA ASP A 342 79.22 -23.66 25.03
C ASP A 342 79.07 -22.71 26.22
N TRP A 343 77.85 -22.26 26.51
CA TRP A 343 77.60 -21.38 27.66
C TRP A 343 77.78 -22.13 28.97
N LYS A 344 77.29 -23.37 29.06
CA LYS A 344 77.51 -24.26 30.21
C LYS A 344 78.99 -24.55 30.45
N ALA A 345 79.74 -24.86 29.39
CA ALA A 345 81.19 -25.11 29.47
C ALA A 345 81.95 -23.88 29.99
N ARG A 346 81.57 -22.68 29.53
CA ARG A 346 82.20 -21.41 29.92
C ARG A 346 81.90 -21.00 31.36
N VAL A 347 80.67 -21.26 31.85
CA VAL A 347 80.27 -20.97 33.24
C VAL A 347 80.84 -22.00 34.22
N LEU A 348 80.94 -23.27 33.84
CA LEU A 348 81.55 -24.32 34.66
C LEU A 348 83.09 -24.26 34.66
N GLY A 349 83.70 -23.34 33.90
CA GLY A 349 85.15 -23.15 33.85
C GLY A 349 85.90 -24.30 33.18
N ILE A 350 85.21 -25.14 32.41
CA ILE A 350 85.80 -26.29 31.73
C ILE A 350 86.46 -25.78 30.46
N SER A 351 87.79 -25.73 30.45
CA SER A 351 88.56 -25.37 29.27
C SER A 351 88.69 -26.56 28.33
N LYS A 352 89.08 -26.32 27.07
CA LYS A 352 89.32 -27.40 26.10
C LYS A 352 90.41 -28.37 26.54
N GLU A 353 91.26 -27.94 27.47
CA GLU A 353 92.39 -28.68 28.05
C GLU A 353 91.96 -29.59 29.20
N ASP A 354 90.77 -29.39 29.79
CA ASP A 354 90.23 -30.22 30.87
C ASP A 354 89.41 -31.43 30.36
N ALA A 355 89.07 -31.43 29.06
CA ALA A 355 88.21 -32.42 28.42
C ALA A 355 88.94 -33.37 27.45
N ILE A 356 90.21 -33.08 27.15
CA ILE A 356 91.15 -33.91 26.38
C ILE A 356 92.13 -34.52 27.37
#